data_AF-A0A1C6HVC0-F1
#
_entry.id   AF-A0A1C6HVC0-F1
#
_cell.length_a   1.000
_cell.length_b   1.000
_cell.length_c   1.000
_cell.angle_alpha   90.00
_cell.angle_beta   90.00
_cell.angle_gamma   90.00
#
_symmetry.space_group_name_H-M   'P 1'
#
loop_
_entity.id
_entity.type
_entity.pdbx_description
1 polymer ?
#
loop_
_entity_poly.entity_id
_entity_poly.type
_entity_poly.pdbx_seq_one_letter_code
_entity_poly.pdbx_strand_id
1 'polypeptide(L)'
;MSNNNLPLYYEKYPVINLARSNYANNMDLEYLNTLFPNEIAELKYIIEQECDKLDYNGSMIYDECPDKIMFMKKCSDICSIACCNCKYAKKCTDTRWLRDIVNVLFTNEVYKRRCNRRNYFY
;
A
#
# COMPACT_ATOMS: atom_id res chain seq x y z
N MET A 1 37.08 13.15 30.18
CA MET A 1 37.03 13.66 28.80
C MET A 1 36.60 12.51 27.89
N SER A 2 35.30 12.29 27.75
CA SER A 2 34.76 11.30 26.81
C SER A 2 34.51 12.01 25.48
N ASN A 3 35.39 11.78 24.50
CA ASN A 3 35.19 12.27 23.14
C ASN A 3 34.03 11.50 22.49
N ASN A 4 32.85 12.08 22.52
CA ASN A 4 31.69 11.65 21.73
C ASN A 4 31.87 12.08 20.27
N ASN A 5 32.94 11.62 19.62
CA ASN A 5 33.10 11.81 18.18
C ASN A 5 32.45 10.64 17.44
N LEU A 6 31.11 10.68 17.34
CA LEU A 6 30.41 9.93 16.31
C LEU A 6 30.72 10.59 14.94
N PRO A 7 30.93 9.80 13.87
CA PRO A 7 31.30 10.37 12.57
C PRO A 7 30.19 11.28 12.01
N LEU A 8 30.59 12.45 11.49
CA LEU A 8 29.76 13.47 10.80
C LEU A 8 28.80 12.90 9.72
N TYR A 9 29.08 11.69 9.21
CA TYR A 9 28.20 11.01 8.26
C TYR A 9 26.79 10.74 8.84
N TYR A 10 26.69 10.48 10.15
CA TYR A 10 25.41 10.21 10.81
C TYR A 10 24.58 11.47 11.11
N GLU A 11 25.17 12.67 11.06
CA GLU A 11 24.44 13.94 11.26
C GLU A 11 23.71 14.44 10.01
N LYS A 12 23.98 13.85 8.83
CA LYS A 12 23.38 14.29 7.56
C LYS A 12 21.91 13.88 7.41
N TYR A 13 21.43 12.98 8.26
CA TYR A 13 20.03 12.54 8.26
C TYR A 13 19.39 12.97 9.57
N PRO A 14 18.49 13.97 9.59
CA PRO A 14 17.75 14.32 10.79
C PRO A 14 16.79 13.16 11.12
N VAL A 15 17.25 12.23 11.97
CA VAL A 15 16.46 11.08 12.44
C VAL A 15 15.33 11.51 13.42
N ILE A 16 15.13 12.81 13.61
CA ILE A 16 14.33 13.36 14.72
C ILE A 16 12.83 13.51 14.39
N ASN A 17 12.34 13.12 13.20
CA ASN A 17 10.90 13.24 12.93
C ASN A 17 10.27 12.13 12.07
N LEU A 18 10.79 10.91 12.09
CA LEU A 18 10.17 9.81 11.33
C LEU A 18 8.72 9.54 11.81
N ALA A 19 8.48 9.53 13.13
CA ALA A 19 7.15 9.30 13.70
C ALA A 19 6.15 10.45 13.41
N ARG A 20 6.58 11.72 13.54
CA ARG A 20 5.73 12.89 13.21
C ARG A 20 5.48 13.00 11.70
N SER A 21 6.47 12.66 10.89
CA SER A 21 6.34 12.52 9.43
C SER A 21 5.30 11.46 9.09
N ASN A 22 5.39 10.27 9.69
CA ASN A 22 4.41 9.20 9.47
C ASN A 22 2.98 9.60 9.90
N TYR A 23 2.83 10.32 11.02
CA TYR A 23 1.52 10.82 11.46
C TYR A 23 0.93 11.84 10.49
N ALA A 24 1.71 12.83 10.04
CA ALA A 24 1.27 13.80 9.03
C ALA A 24 0.92 13.11 7.70
N ASN A 25 1.75 12.16 7.26
CA ASN A 25 1.47 11.37 6.04
C ASN A 25 0.19 10.55 6.16
N ASN A 26 -0.12 9.98 7.33
CA ASN A 26 -1.36 9.25 7.54
C ASN A 26 -2.60 10.16 7.46
N MET A 27 -2.52 11.37 8.03
CA MET A 27 -3.60 12.37 7.92
C MET A 27 -3.84 12.79 6.47
N ASP A 28 -2.76 13.03 5.71
CA ASP A 28 -2.87 13.37 4.29
C ASP A 28 -3.45 12.21 3.48
N LEU A 29 -3.06 10.97 3.77
CA LEU A 29 -3.63 9.79 3.11
C LEU A 29 -5.12 9.63 3.41
N GLU A 30 -5.56 9.88 4.65
CA GLU A 30 -6.99 9.88 5.00
C GLU A 30 -7.76 10.96 4.24
N TYR A 31 -7.21 12.17 4.16
CA TYR A 31 -7.80 13.24 3.36
C TYR A 31 -7.89 12.87 1.87
N LEU A 32 -6.80 12.39 1.26
CA LEU A 32 -6.80 11.97 -0.13
C LEU A 32 -7.79 10.84 -0.41
N ASN A 33 -8.02 9.96 0.56
CA ASN A 33 -9.05 8.93 0.43
C ASN A 33 -10.45 9.52 0.29
N THR A 34 -10.76 10.64 0.95
CA THR A 34 -12.06 11.32 0.82
C THR A 34 -12.25 12.00 -0.54
N LEU A 35 -11.17 12.26 -1.28
CA LEU A 35 -11.22 12.87 -2.60
C LEU A 35 -11.47 11.86 -3.71
N PHE A 36 -11.39 10.56 -3.43
CA PHE A 36 -11.66 9.56 -4.46
C PHE A 36 -13.14 9.60 -4.87
N PRO A 37 -13.42 9.48 -6.19
CA PRO A 37 -14.77 9.21 -6.66
C PRO A 37 -15.38 8.00 -5.97
N ASN A 38 -16.69 8.02 -5.71
CA ASN A 38 -17.41 6.95 -5.02
C ASN A 38 -17.18 5.58 -5.68
N GLU A 39 -17.09 5.57 -7.00
CA GLU A 39 -16.80 4.39 -7.81
C GLU A 39 -15.45 3.75 -7.49
N ILE A 40 -14.43 4.59 -7.28
CA ILE A 40 -13.09 4.14 -6.93
C ILE A 40 -13.02 3.75 -5.46
N ALA A 41 -13.80 4.40 -4.59
CA ALA A 41 -13.92 4.01 -3.19
C ALA A 41 -14.49 2.59 -3.04
N GLU A 42 -15.52 2.21 -3.81
CA GLU A 42 -16.03 0.83 -3.86
C GLU A 42 -14.94 -0.17 -4.31
N LEU A 43 -14.20 0.16 -5.37
CA LEU A 43 -13.11 -0.68 -5.87
C LEU A 43 -12.02 -0.84 -4.81
N LYS A 44 -11.63 0.26 -4.17
CA LYS A 44 -10.62 0.28 -3.12
C LYS A 44 -11.03 -0.60 -1.94
N TYR A 45 -12.30 -0.56 -1.54
CA TYR A 45 -12.84 -1.43 -0.50
C TYR A 45 -12.68 -2.92 -0.84
N ILE A 46 -12.98 -3.32 -2.08
CA ILE A 46 -12.76 -4.71 -2.55
C ILE A 46 -11.28 -5.09 -2.45
N ILE A 47 -10.38 -4.18 -2.85
CA ILE A 47 -8.93 -4.41 -2.78
C ILE A 47 -8.48 -4.58 -1.33
N GLU A 48 -8.93 -3.72 -0.40
CA GLU A 48 -8.61 -3.81 1.02
C GLU A 48 -9.07 -5.16 1.60
N GLN A 49 -10.26 -5.64 1.25
CA GLN A 49 -10.76 -6.97 1.65
C GLN A 49 -9.93 -8.14 1.09
N GLU A 50 -9.44 -8.04 -0.14
CA GLU A 50 -8.54 -9.06 -0.70
C GLU A 50 -7.15 -9.02 -0.05
N CYS A 51 -6.66 -7.83 0.29
CA CYS A 51 -5.41 -7.67 1.02
C CYS A 51 -5.51 -8.16 2.47
N ASP A 52 -6.67 -8.06 3.12
CA ASP A 52 -6.91 -8.62 4.46
C ASP A 52 -6.69 -10.13 4.51
N LYS A 53 -7.07 -10.84 3.43
CA LYS A 53 -6.80 -12.28 3.29
C LYS A 53 -5.32 -12.59 3.12
N LEU A 54 -4.53 -11.63 2.65
CA LEU A 54 -3.08 -11.75 2.49
C LEU A 54 -2.33 -11.35 3.76
N ASP A 55 -3.02 -10.86 4.79
CA ASP A 55 -2.40 -10.37 6.01
C ASP A 55 -2.22 -11.47 7.06
N TYR A 56 -1.34 -12.41 6.74
CA TYR A 56 -0.97 -13.50 7.63
C TYR A 56 0.55 -13.63 7.77
N ASN A 57 1.00 -14.29 8.83
CA ASN A 57 2.42 -14.53 9.07
C ASN A 57 3.01 -15.44 8.00
N GLY A 58 4.12 -15.02 7.38
CA GLY A 58 4.72 -15.73 6.25
C GLY A 58 3.98 -15.55 4.92
N SER A 59 3.12 -14.54 4.81
CA SER A 59 2.52 -14.17 3.52
C SER A 59 3.56 -13.57 2.57
N MET A 60 3.36 -13.79 1.26
CA MET A 60 4.21 -13.25 0.20
C MET A 60 4.38 -11.73 0.28
N ILE A 61 3.36 -11.02 0.80
CA ILE A 61 3.36 -9.56 0.85
C ILE A 61 4.38 -9.03 1.86
N TYR A 62 4.92 -9.90 2.72
CA TYR A 62 5.90 -9.59 3.74
C TYR A 62 7.29 -10.18 3.45
N ASP A 63 7.48 -10.85 2.31
CA ASP A 63 8.80 -11.30 1.89
C ASP A 63 9.76 -10.12 1.69
N GLU A 64 11.05 -10.36 1.86
CA GLU A 64 12.09 -9.36 1.60
C GLU A 64 11.98 -8.84 0.16
N CYS A 65 11.81 -9.78 -0.77
CA CYS A 65 11.59 -9.54 -2.20
C CYS A 65 10.33 -10.29 -2.68
N PRO A 66 9.15 -9.64 -2.76
CA PRO A 66 7.95 -10.30 -3.27
C PRO A 66 8.11 -10.68 -4.75
N ASP A 67 7.74 -11.90 -5.12
CA ASP A 67 7.78 -12.36 -6.51
C ASP A 67 6.77 -11.58 -7.39
N LYS A 68 7.29 -10.97 -8.45
CA LYS A 68 6.52 -10.19 -9.44
C LYS A 68 5.43 -11.02 -10.11
N ILE A 69 5.66 -12.30 -10.39
CA ILE A 69 4.67 -13.16 -11.07
C ILE A 69 3.47 -13.38 -10.15
N MET A 70 3.75 -13.74 -8.90
CA MET A 70 2.71 -13.98 -7.89
C MET A 70 1.91 -12.71 -7.61
N PHE A 71 2.58 -11.56 -7.52
CA PHE A 71 1.94 -10.26 -7.37
C PHE A 71 1.01 -9.93 -8.55
N MET A 72 1.48 -10.10 -9.79
CA MET A 72 0.70 -9.85 -11.00
C MET A 72 -0.49 -10.80 -11.14
N LYS A 73 -0.33 -12.06 -10.71
CA LYS A 73 -1.43 -13.03 -10.64
C LYS A 73 -2.51 -12.54 -9.68
N LYS A 74 -2.12 -12.07 -8.49
CA LYS A 74 -3.07 -11.49 -7.53
C LYS A 74 -3.79 -10.26 -8.07
N CYS A 75 -3.11 -9.35 -8.76
CA CYS A 75 -3.78 -8.24 -9.44
C CYS A 75 -4.85 -8.72 -10.44
N SER A 76 -4.58 -9.81 -11.16
CA SER A 76 -5.51 -10.38 -12.15
C SER A 76 -6.72 -11.05 -11.47
N ASP A 77 -6.49 -11.75 -10.37
CA ASP A 77 -7.55 -12.34 -9.53
C ASP A 77 -8.47 -11.23 -8.99
N ILE A 78 -7.88 -10.17 -8.44
CA ILE A 78 -8.60 -8.99 -7.92
C ILE A 78 -9.40 -8.30 -9.03
N CYS A 79 -8.82 -8.12 -10.22
CA CYS A 79 -9.54 -7.57 -11.37
C CYS A 79 -10.79 -8.40 -11.70
N SER A 80 -10.66 -9.73 -11.68
CA SER A 80 -11.78 -10.65 -11.95
C SER A 80 -12.90 -10.51 -10.91
N ILE A 81 -12.54 -10.39 -9.63
CA ILE A 81 -13.47 -10.17 -8.52
C ILE A 81 -14.15 -8.80 -8.64
N ALA A 82 -13.37 -7.75 -8.92
CA ALA A 82 -13.87 -6.40 -9.09
C ALA A 82 -14.90 -6.31 -10.22
N CYS A 83 -14.65 -6.97 -11.36
CA CYS A 83 -15.60 -7.05 -12.47
C CYS A 83 -16.96 -7.65 -12.06
N CYS A 84 -16.98 -8.59 -11.11
CA CYS A 84 -18.22 -9.21 -10.64
C CYS A 84 -18.97 -8.34 -9.62
N ASN A 85 -18.25 -7.61 -8.77
CA ASN A 85 -18.80 -6.99 -7.56
C ASN A 85 -18.88 -5.45 -7.60
N CYS A 86 -18.14 -4.80 -8.49
CA CYS A 86 -18.10 -3.34 -8.59
C CYS A 86 -18.90 -2.84 -9.80
N LYS A 87 -19.79 -1.86 -9.59
CA LYS A 87 -20.57 -1.23 -10.68
C LYS A 87 -19.65 -0.55 -11.69
N TYR A 88 -18.57 0.05 -11.18
CA TYR A 88 -17.60 0.76 -11.99
C TYR A 88 -16.81 -0.17 -12.92
N ALA A 89 -16.29 -1.27 -12.37
CA ALA A 89 -15.58 -2.27 -13.16
C ALA A 89 -16.45 -2.88 -14.27
N LYS A 90 -17.76 -3.06 -14.01
CA LYS A 90 -18.74 -3.51 -15.03
C LYS A 90 -18.96 -2.49 -16.15
N LYS A 91 -18.92 -1.19 -15.81
CA LYS A 91 -19.10 -0.10 -16.77
C LYS A 91 -17.84 0.19 -17.58
N CYS A 92 -16.66 -0.16 -17.05
CA CYS A 92 -15.39 0.04 -17.73
C CYS A 92 -15.32 -0.73 -19.05
N THR A 93 -15.25 0.00 -20.16
CA THR A 93 -15.00 -0.57 -21.49
C THR A 93 -13.53 -0.91 -21.69
N ASP A 94 -12.61 -0.16 -21.08
CA ASP A 94 -11.18 -0.40 -21.14
C ASP A 94 -10.69 -1.28 -19.99
N THR A 95 -10.34 -2.53 -20.34
CA THR A 95 -9.81 -3.52 -19.40
C THR A 95 -8.38 -3.21 -18.96
N ARG A 96 -7.61 -2.45 -19.75
CA ARG A 96 -6.22 -2.07 -19.40
C ARG A 96 -6.23 -1.03 -18.30
N TRP A 97 -7.05 0.00 -18.46
CA TRP A 97 -7.17 1.07 -17.47
C TRP A 97 -7.66 0.55 -16.11
N LEU A 98 -8.65 -0.35 -16.11
CA LEU A 98 -9.10 -1.01 -14.87
C LEU A 98 -7.95 -1.78 -14.21
N ARG A 99 -7.19 -2.55 -14.99
CA ARG A 99 -6.04 -3.30 -14.49
C ARG A 99 -4.97 -2.39 -13.91
N ASP A 100 -4.67 -1.27 -14.55
CA ASP A 100 -3.66 -0.32 -14.10
C ASP A 100 -4.05 0.31 -12.76
N ILE A 101 -5.31 0.72 -12.61
CA ILE A 101 -5.80 1.27 -11.34
C ILE A 101 -5.82 0.23 -10.24
N VAL A 102 -6.29 -0.99 -10.52
CA VAL A 102 -6.23 -2.08 -9.54
C VAL A 102 -4.77 -2.31 -9.11
N ASN A 103 -3.84 -2.30 -10.05
CA ASN A 103 -2.43 -2.52 -9.76
C ASN A 103 -1.85 -1.40 -8.88
N VAL A 104 -2.16 -0.13 -9.17
CA VAL A 104 -1.71 1.02 -8.36
C VAL A 104 -2.30 0.97 -6.96
N LEU A 105 -3.63 0.77 -6.84
CA LEU A 105 -4.31 0.72 -5.55
C LEU A 105 -3.83 -0.45 -4.70
N PHE A 106 -3.71 -1.64 -5.29
CA PHE A 106 -3.19 -2.83 -4.62
C PHE A 106 -1.75 -2.65 -4.14
N THR A 107 -0.87 -2.11 -4.99
CA THR A 107 0.53 -1.86 -4.61
C THR A 107 0.65 -0.85 -3.48
N ASN A 108 -0.16 0.22 -3.52
CA ASN A 108 -0.17 1.22 -2.46
C ASN A 108 -0.67 0.63 -1.12
N GLU A 109 -1.69 -0.22 -1.17
CA GLU A 109 -2.23 -0.90 0.00
C GLU A 109 -1.18 -1.84 0.64
N VAL A 110 -0.54 -2.69 -0.17
CA VAL A 110 0.54 -3.58 0.29
C VAL A 110 1.71 -2.78 0.86
N TYR A 111 2.08 -1.67 0.22
CA TYR A 111 3.11 -0.77 0.75
C TYR A 111 2.72 -0.21 2.12
N LYS A 112 1.49 0.27 2.27
CA LYS A 112 0.96 0.77 3.55
C LYS A 112 1.04 -0.31 4.65
N ARG A 113 0.64 -1.55 4.37
CA ARG A 113 0.76 -2.66 5.34
C ARG A 113 2.20 -2.96 5.72
N ARG A 114 3.12 -2.97 4.74
CA ARG A 114 4.56 -3.18 5.00
C ARG A 114 5.15 -2.07 5.87
N CYS A 115 4.80 -0.81 5.60
CA CYS A 115 5.21 0.33 6.42
C CYS A 115 4.67 0.23 7.84
N ASN A 116 3.38 -0.06 8.00
CA ASN A 116 2.76 -0.24 9.31
C ASN A 116 3.41 -1.38 10.09
N ARG A 117 3.61 -2.54 9.45
CA ARG A 117 4.27 -3.70 10.08
C ARG A 117 5.69 -3.36 10.56
N ARG A 118 6.47 -2.60 9.78
CA ARG A 118 7.79 -2.11 10.23
C ARG A 118 7.67 -1.17 11.43
N ASN A 119 6.71 -0.24 11.40
CA ASN A 119 6.49 0.70 12.51
C ASN A 119 6.00 0.03 13.82
N TYR A 120 5.48 -1.20 13.79
CA TYR A 120 5.16 -1.95 15.01
C TYR A 120 6.38 -2.59 15.67
N PHE A 121 7.48 -2.80 14.93
CA PHE A 121 8.70 -3.45 15.44
C PHE A 121 9.80 -2.47 15.87
N TYR A 122 9.56 -1.16 15.75
CA TYR A 122 10.45 -0.06 16.17
C TYR A 122 9.72 0.89 17.10
#